data_AF-R6R4Y9-F1
#
_entry.id   AF-R6R4Y9-F1
#
_cell.length_a   1.000
_cell.length_b   1.000
_cell.length_c   1.000
_cell.angle_alpha   90.00
_cell.angle_beta   90.00
_cell.angle_gamma   90.00
#
_symmetry.space_group_name_H-M   'P 1'
#
loop_
_entity.id
_entity.type
_entity.pdbx_description
1 polymer ?
#
loop_
_entity_poly.entity_id
_entity_poly.type
_entity_poly.pdbx_seq_one_letter_code
_entity_poly.pdbx_strand_id
1 'polypeptide(L)'
;MEKVITLEDALKRIQELENENAELREELEYYKNRKLSGRQKHNAKWMAIYNDFVAGYESGMTMKEIARRNNVSERTIYRYKAYYDKIRSTNENAIE
;
A
#
# COMPACT_ATOMS: atom_id res chain seq x y z
N MET A 1 -36.33 -21.98 -18.75
CA MET A 1 -36.43 -21.76 -20.21
C MET A 1 -35.02 -21.80 -20.77
N GLU A 2 -34.66 -22.84 -21.51
CA GLU A 2 -33.44 -22.82 -22.31
C GLU A 2 -33.58 -21.71 -23.35
N LYS A 3 -32.73 -20.68 -23.26
CA LYS A 3 -32.61 -19.71 -24.35
C LYS A 3 -31.96 -20.47 -25.51
N VAL A 4 -32.68 -20.65 -26.61
CA VAL A 4 -32.08 -21.06 -27.88
C VAL A 4 -31.25 -19.87 -28.36
N ILE A 5 -29.98 -19.84 -27.96
CA ILE A 5 -29.03 -18.83 -28.43
C ILE A 5 -28.56 -19.31 -29.79
N THR A 6 -28.88 -18.56 -30.84
CA THR A 6 -28.33 -18.87 -32.17
C THR A 6 -26.83 -18.62 -32.16
N LEU A 7 -26.09 -19.31 -33.03
CA LEU A 7 -24.64 -19.10 -33.14
C LEU A 7 -24.29 -17.63 -33.42
N GLU A 8 -25.12 -16.93 -34.21
CA GLU A 8 -24.96 -15.52 -34.51
C GLU A 8 -25.17 -14.61 -33.29
N ASP A 9 -26.16 -14.90 -32.45
CA ASP A 9 -26.39 -14.16 -31.21
C ASP A 9 -25.25 -14.39 -30.20
N ALA A 10 -24.72 -15.61 -30.15
CA ALA A 10 -23.55 -15.92 -29.32
C ALA A 10 -22.30 -15.15 -29.79
N LEU A 11 -22.07 -15.08 -31.10
CA LEU A 11 -20.95 -14.34 -31.69
C LEU A 11 -21.05 -12.84 -31.45
N LYS A 12 -22.24 -12.25 -31.62
CA LYS A 12 -22.48 -10.83 -31.29
C LYS A 12 -22.22 -10.55 -29.81
N ARG A 13 -22.68 -11.45 -28.93
CA ARG A 13 -22.47 -11.28 -27.49
C ARG A 13 -20.99 -11.39 -27.09
N ILE A 14 -20.23 -12.27 -27.73
CA ILE A 14 -18.77 -12.37 -27.52
C ILE A 14 -18.09 -11.06 -27.94
N GLN A 15 -18.43 -10.52 -29.11
CA GLN A 15 -17.86 -9.27 -29.60
C GLN A 15 -18.17 -8.08 -28.68
N GLU A 16 -19.39 -7.99 -28.16
CA GLU A 16 -19.77 -6.99 -27.15
C GLU A 16 -18.92 -7.11 -25.87
N LEU A 17 -18.77 -8.32 -25.36
CA LEU A 17 -17.99 -8.60 -24.15
C LEU A 17 -16.49 -8.35 -24.33
N GLU A 18 -15.95 -8.55 -25.54
CA GLU A 18 -14.57 -8.23 -25.85
C GLU A 18 -14.31 -6.73 -25.82
N ASN A 19 -15.23 -5.94 -26.39
CA ASN A 19 -15.15 -4.48 -26.35
C ASN A 19 -15.28 -3.95 -24.91
N GLU A 20 -16.26 -4.46 -24.15
CA GLU A 20 -16.45 -4.11 -22.74
C GLU A 20 -15.21 -4.46 -21.91
N ASN A 21 -14.61 -5.65 -22.13
CA ASN A 21 -13.36 -6.02 -21.46
C ASN A 21 -12.19 -5.10 -21.83
N ALA A 22 -12.11 -4.62 -23.08
CA ALA A 22 -11.07 -3.70 -23.49
C ALA A 22 -11.19 -2.35 -22.76
N GLU A 23 -12.41 -1.79 -22.72
CA GLU A 23 -12.69 -0.53 -22.01
C GLU A 23 -12.43 -0.65 -20.50
N LEU A 24 -12.88 -1.74 -19.87
CA LEU A 24 -12.65 -1.99 -18.45
C LEU A 24 -11.16 -2.13 -18.10
N ARG A 25 -10.35 -2.72 -19.01
CA ARG A 25 -8.91 -2.82 -18.82
C ARG A 25 -8.23 -1.46 -18.88
N GLU A 26 -8.66 -0.59 -19.80
CA GLU A 26 -8.15 0.78 -19.90
C GLU A 26 -8.51 1.60 -18.66
N GLU A 27 -9.76 1.50 -18.18
CA GLU A 27 -10.20 2.19 -16.96
C GLU A 27 -9.45 1.70 -15.71
N LEU A 28 -9.21 0.38 -15.60
CA LEU A 28 -8.39 -0.18 -14.53
C LEU A 28 -6.95 0.33 -14.57
N GLU A 29 -6.36 0.45 -15.75
CA GLU A 29 -5.01 0.98 -15.92
C GLU A 29 -4.96 2.47 -15.56
N TYR A 30 -5.98 3.24 -15.94
CA TYR A 30 -6.14 4.62 -15.51
C TYR A 30 -6.18 4.72 -13.98
N TYR A 31 -7.00 3.91 -13.29
CA TYR A 31 -7.09 3.97 -11.82
C TYR A 31 -5.83 3.49 -11.10
N LYS A 32 -5.11 2.50 -11.65
CA LYS A 32 -3.81 2.07 -11.10
C LYS A 32 -2.77 3.19 -11.16
N ASN A 33 -2.76 3.94 -12.27
CA ASN A 33 -1.79 5.01 -12.50
C ASN A 33 -2.24 6.37 -11.94
N ARG A 34 -3.51 6.49 -11.52
CA ARG A 34 -4.04 7.72 -10.94
C ARG A 34 -3.37 8.00 -9.59
N LYS A 35 -2.70 9.14 -9.47
CA LYS A 35 -2.25 9.65 -8.17
C LYS A 35 -3.48 9.95 -7.31
N LEU A 36 -3.69 9.16 -6.27
CA LEU A 36 -4.71 9.43 -5.26
C LEU A 36 -4.38 10.75 -4.57
N SER A 37 -5.21 11.77 -4.81
CA SER A 37 -5.12 13.05 -4.11
C SER A 37 -5.51 12.84 -2.65
N GLY A 38 -4.72 13.41 -1.73
CA GLY A 38 -4.94 13.30 -0.29
C GLY A 38 -3.79 12.65 0.47
N ARG A 39 -3.91 12.64 1.80
CA ARG A 39 -2.91 12.06 2.70
C ARG A 39 -2.96 10.53 2.60
N GLN A 40 -1.94 9.96 1.98
CA GLN A 40 -1.77 8.51 1.96
C GLN A 40 -1.62 7.97 3.39
N LYS A 41 -2.42 6.95 3.72
CA LYS A 41 -2.20 6.20 4.97
C LYS A 41 -0.89 5.43 4.88
N HIS A 42 -0.30 5.12 6.03
CA HIS A 42 0.86 4.26 6.08
C HIS A 42 0.50 2.90 5.47
N ASN A 43 1.23 2.52 4.42
CA ASN A 43 1.01 1.29 3.68
C ASN A 43 1.90 0.16 4.21
N ALA A 44 1.76 -1.04 3.65
CA ALA A 44 2.54 -2.22 4.07
C ALA A 44 4.05 -1.99 4.03
N LYS A 45 4.56 -1.28 3.01
CA LYS A 45 5.98 -0.93 2.91
C LYS A 45 6.42 -0.03 4.05
N TRP A 46 5.62 0.96 4.41
CA TRP A 46 5.91 1.82 5.55
C TRP A 46 5.94 1.01 6.86
N MET A 47 4.96 0.13 7.08
CA MET A 47 4.89 -0.71 8.28
C MET A 47 6.10 -1.64 8.42
N ALA A 48 6.56 -2.23 7.31
CA ALA A 48 7.73 -3.10 7.32
C ALA A 48 9.00 -2.34 7.79
N ILE A 49 9.26 -1.17 7.21
CA ILE A 49 10.44 -0.35 7.57
C ILE A 49 10.31 0.17 9.02
N TYR A 50 9.11 0.51 9.47
CA TYR A 50 8.88 0.93 10.85
C TYR A 50 9.13 -0.21 11.85
N ASN A 51 8.67 -1.42 11.57
CA ASN A 51 8.91 -2.58 12.43
C ASN A 51 10.40 -2.94 12.50
N ASP A 52 11.10 -2.90 11.37
CA ASP A 52 12.55 -3.09 11.31
C ASP A 52 13.30 -2.00 12.08
N PHE A 53 12.79 -0.76 12.04
CA PHE A 53 13.28 0.32 12.88
C PHE A 53 13.09 0.01 14.37
N VAL A 54 11.90 -0.40 14.82
CA VAL A 54 11.63 -0.71 16.23
C VAL A 54 12.54 -1.82 16.72
N ALA A 55 12.63 -2.93 15.98
CA ALA A 55 13.50 -4.04 16.32
C ALA A 55 14.99 -3.65 16.35
N GLY A 56 15.44 -2.83 15.40
CA GLY A 56 16.81 -2.31 15.38
C GLY A 56 17.10 -1.36 16.55
N TYR A 57 16.17 -0.46 16.84
CA TYR A 57 16.34 0.52 17.90
C TYR A 57 16.34 -0.12 19.29
N GLU A 58 15.42 -1.06 19.55
CA GLU A 58 15.36 -1.79 20.82
C GLU A 58 16.52 -2.77 21.02
N SER A 59 17.14 -3.24 19.94
CA SER A 59 18.38 -4.04 20.02
C SER A 59 19.66 -3.20 20.18
N GLY A 60 19.55 -1.87 20.26
CA GLY A 60 20.68 -0.97 20.47
C GLY A 60 21.45 -0.63 19.18
N MET A 61 20.92 -0.95 18.00
CA MET A 61 21.53 -0.59 16.73
C MET A 61 21.49 0.93 16.51
N THR A 62 22.52 1.49 15.90
CA THR A 62 22.57 2.93 15.64
C THR A 62 21.60 3.33 14.53
N MET A 63 21.11 4.57 14.55
CA MET A 63 20.22 5.09 13.51
C MET A 63 20.81 4.98 12.09
N LYS A 64 22.13 5.12 11.97
CA LYS A 64 22.87 4.99 10.71
C LYS A 64 22.86 3.58 10.15
N GLU A 65 22.96 2.59 11.03
CA GLU A 65 22.92 1.17 10.64
C GLU A 65 21.51 0.76 10.24
N ILE A 66 20.50 1.19 10.99
CA ILE A 66 19.09 0.94 10.66
C ILE A 66 18.73 1.58 9.31
N ALA A 67 19.20 2.82 9.06
CA ALA A 67 18.99 3.52 7.79
C ALA A 67 19.60 2.75 6.60
N ARG A 68 20.85 2.30 6.74
CA ARG A 68 21.54 1.50 5.73
C ARG A 68 20.85 0.15 5.48
N ARG A 69 20.47 -0.57 6.55
CA ARG A 69 19.76 -1.86 6.47
C ARG A 69 18.45 -1.76 5.70
N ASN A 70 17.71 -0.67 5.92
CA ASN A 70 16.40 -0.45 5.32
C ASN A 70 16.44 0.30 3.98
N ASN A 71 17.62 0.69 3.51
CA ASN A 71 17.81 1.53 2.32
C ASN A 71 16.96 2.81 2.36
N VAL A 72 16.96 3.50 3.51
CA VAL A 72 16.27 4.78 3.73
C VAL A 72 17.25 5.82 4.26
N SER A 73 16.88 7.10 4.15
CA SER A 73 17.68 8.17 4.74
C SER A 73 17.63 8.13 6.27
N GLU A 74 18.71 8.60 6.91
CA GLU A 74 18.74 8.79 8.37
C GLU A 74 17.56 9.66 8.85
N ARG A 75 17.18 10.67 8.06
CA ARG A 75 16.02 11.52 8.36
C ARG A 75 14.73 10.72 8.51
N THR A 76 14.51 9.68 7.70
CA THR A 76 13.34 8.81 7.84
C THR A 76 13.37 8.06 9.17
N ILE A 77 14.53 7.54 9.56
CA ILE A 77 14.74 6.86 10.83
C ILE A 77 14.50 7.80 12.03
N TYR A 78 15.00 9.03 11.99
CA TYR A 78 14.72 10.02 13.04
C TYR A 78 13.23 10.39 13.15
N ARG A 79 12.49 10.42 12.03
CA ARG A 79 11.03 10.59 12.06
C ARG A 79 10.33 9.39 12.72
N TYR A 80 10.82 8.18 12.49
CA TYR A 80 10.31 6.98 13.14
C TYR A 80 10.59 6.99 14.64
N LYS A 81 11.78 7.45 15.06
CA LYS A 81 12.10 7.68 16.46
C LYS A 81 11.10 8.64 17.11
N ALA A 82 10.87 9.81 16.52
CA ALA A 82 9.94 10.79 17.07
C ALA A 82 8.50 10.23 17.18
N TYR A 83 8.07 9.44 16.20
CA TYR A 83 6.77 8.78 16.24
C TYR A 83 6.69 7.70 17.32
N TYR A 84 7.74 6.89 17.45
CA TYR A 84 7.87 5.87 18.48
C TYR A 84 7.85 6.47 19.89
N ASP A 85 8.65 7.52 20.13
CA ASP A 85 8.71 8.23 21.41
C ASP A 85 7.33 8.80 21.77
N LYS A 86 6.60 9.36 20.78
CA LYS A 86 5.24 9.88 20.98
C LYS A 86 4.24 8.80 21.38
N ILE A 87 4.31 7.60 20.77
CA ILE A 87 3.43 6.49 21.13
C ILE A 87 3.74 5.99 22.53
N ARG A 88 5.04 5.80 22.84
CA ARG A 88 5.49 5.37 24.17
C ARG A 88 4.99 6.33 25.25
N SER A 89 5.20 7.64 25.09
CA SER A 89 4.75 8.62 26.06
C SER A 89 3.23 8.68 26.20
N THR A 90 2.49 8.51 25.11
CA THR A 90 1.01 8.48 25.16
C THR A 90 0.51 7.25 25.90
N ASN A 91 1.15 6.09 25.72
CA ASN A 91 0.78 4.85 26.41
C ASN A 91 1.14 4.90 27.91
N GLU A 92 2.27 5.51 28.26
CA GLU A 92 2.67 5.71 29.66
C GLU A 92 1.66 6.61 30.39
N ASN A 93 1.25 7.72 29.76
CA ASN A 93 0.24 8.64 30.33
C ASN A 93 -1.19 8.08 30.40
N ALA A 94 -1.48 6.94 29.74
CA ALA A 94 -2.79 6.31 29.77
C ALA A 94 -2.93 5.24 30.89
N ILE A 95 -1.82 4.93 31.56
CA ILE A 95 -1.75 3.91 32.63
C ILE A 95 -1.71 4.57 34.03
N GLU A 96 -1.39 5.89 34.10
CA GLU A 96 -1.58 6.73 35.30
C GLU A 96 -3.03 7.21 35.46
#